data_AF-A0A455TZV4-F1
#
_entry.id   AF-A0A455TZV4-F1
#
_cell.length_a   1.000
_cell.length_b   1.000
_cell.length_c   1.000
_cell.angle_alpha   90.00
_cell.angle_beta   90.00
_cell.angle_gamma   90.00
#
_symmetry.space_group_name_H-M   'P 1'
#
loop_
_entity.id
_entity.type
_entity.pdbx_description
1 polymer ?
#
loop_
_entity_poly.entity_id
_entity_poly.type
_entity_poly.pdbx_seq_one_letter_code
_entity_poly.pdbx_strand_id
1 'polypeptide(L)' 'MTLRVGNEESKVILEEHMPQVRSRLLMLLSGKQADELTSSEGKQQLAQEIVNRLNVPLAENQPPLDLREVLFTEFIVQ' A
#
# COMPACT_ATOMS: atom_id res chain seq x y z
N MET A 1 -6.32 -6.86 1.26
CA MET A 1 -6.12 -5.55 0.56
C MET A 1 -5.61 -5.82 -0.84
N THR A 2 -5.93 -4.95 -1.80
CA THR A 2 -5.48 -5.06 -3.20
C THR A 2 -4.89 -3.72 -3.65
N LEU A 3 -3.77 -3.76 -4.37
CA LEU A 3 -3.14 -2.60 -5.00
C LEU A 3 -3.56 -2.54 -6.47
N ARG A 4 -4.14 -1.42 -6.90
CA ARG A 4 -4.48 -1.18 -8.31
C ARG A 4 -3.40 -0.33 -8.95
N VAL A 5 -2.84 -0.82 -10.05
CA VAL A 5 -1.87 -0.08 -10.86
C VAL A 5 -2.46 0.28 -12.22
N GLY A 6 -1.92 1.31 -12.86
CA GLY A 6 -2.36 1.77 -14.18
C GLY A 6 -1.65 1.09 -15.36
N ASN A 7 -0.62 0.28 -15.13
CA ASN A 7 0.10 -0.44 -16.19
C ASN A 7 0.72 -1.76 -15.70
N GLU A 8 1.06 -2.64 -16.65
CA GLU A 8 1.62 -3.97 -16.36
C GLU A 8 3.05 -3.89 -15.81
N GLU A 9 3.86 -2.91 -16.23
CA GLU A 9 5.23 -2.72 -15.70
C GLU A 9 5.22 -2.49 -14.18
N SER A 10 4.34 -1.63 -13.69
CA SER A 10 4.18 -1.37 -12.25
C SER A 10 3.70 -2.61 -11.51
N LYS A 11 2.86 -3.42 -12.14
CA LYS A 11 2.38 -4.69 -11.56
C LYS A 11 3.54 -5.66 -11.37
N VAL A 12 4.34 -5.88 -12.41
CA VAL A 12 5.52 -6.76 -12.38
C VAL A 12 6.49 -6.30 -11.29
N ILE A 13 6.80 -4.99 -11.25
CA ILE A 13 7.70 -4.44 -10.22
C ILE A 13 7.17 -4.72 -8.80
N LEU A 14 5.87 -4.48 -8.55
CA LEU A 14 5.27 -4.76 -7.25
C LEU A 14 5.33 -6.24 -6.90
N GLU A 15 5.02 -7.13 -7.85
CA GLU A 15 5.04 -8.58 -7.68
C GLU A 15 6.45 -9.10 -7.34
N GLU A 16 7.47 -8.64 -8.06
CA GLU A 16 8.88 -8.97 -7.82
C GLU A 16 9.38 -8.48 -6.46
N HIS A 17 8.91 -7.30 -6.02
CA HIS A 17 9.34 -6.64 -4.78
C HIS A 17 8.33 -6.81 -3.63
N MET A 18 7.47 -7.82 -3.69
CA MET A 18 6.49 -8.10 -2.64
C MET A 18 7.06 -8.24 -1.23
N PRO A 19 8.29 -8.75 -0.99
CA PRO A 19 8.89 -8.71 0.35
C PRO A 19 9.04 -7.28 0.89
N GLN A 20 9.52 -6.33 0.08
CA GLN A 20 9.69 -4.93 0.44
C GLN A 20 8.35 -4.23 0.64
N VAL A 21 7.38 -4.51 -0.25
CA VAL A 21 5.99 -4.02 -0.11
C VAL A 21 5.44 -4.46 1.25
N ARG A 22 5.48 -5.76 1.56
CA ARG A 22 5.00 -6.31 2.84
C ARG A 22 5.69 -5.69 4.05
N SER A 23 7.01 -5.55 4.01
CA SER A 23 7.78 -4.93 5.10
C SER A 23 7.35 -3.48 5.34
N ARG A 24 7.20 -2.68 4.28
CA ARG A 24 6.76 -1.29 4.39
C ARG A 24 5.35 -1.16 4.94
N LEU A 25 4.42 -2.01 4.47
CA LEU A 25 3.06 -2.04 4.96
C LEU A 25 3.02 -2.44 6.44
N LEU A 26 3.77 -3.47 6.84
CA LEU A 26 3.84 -3.90 8.23
C LEU A 26 4.35 -2.78 9.14
N MET A 27 5.42 -2.09 8.74
CA MET A 27 5.97 -0.96 9.51
C MET A 27 5.04 0.25 9.55
N LEU A 28 4.24 0.48 8.51
CA LEU A 28 3.23 1.54 8.50
C LEU A 28 2.09 1.21 9.47
N LEU A 29 1.62 -0.03 9.44
CA LEU A 29 0.49 -0.49 10.23
C LEU A 29 0.83 -0.68 11.71
N SER A 30 2.08 -1.04 12.04
CA SER A 30 2.49 -1.27 13.43
C SER A 30 2.43 -0.02 14.31
N GLY A 31 2.43 1.17 13.70
CA GLY A 31 2.30 2.45 14.39
C GLY A 31 0.87 2.96 14.53
N LYS A 32 -0.15 2.24 14.02
CA LYS A 32 -1.55 2.70 14.00
C LYS A 32 -2.39 2.04 15.09
N GLN A 33 -3.33 2.81 15.64
CA GLN A 33 -4.33 2.31 16.58
C GLN A 33 -5.53 1.72 15.82
N ALA A 34 -6.23 0.79 16.46
CA ALA A 34 -7.32 0.05 15.80
C ALA A 34 -8.52 0.95 15.41
N ASP A 35 -8.81 1.96 16.20
CA ASP A 35 -9.86 2.96 15.93
C ASP A 35 -9.58 3.78 14.66
N GLU A 36 -8.31 4.10 14.39
CA GLU A 36 -7.85 4.77 13.16
C GLU A 36 -8.06 3.91 11.91
N LEU A 37 -8.25 2.59 12.05
CA LEU A 37 -8.37 1.65 10.94
C LEU A 37 -9.81 1.20 10.65
N THR A 38 -10.75 1.52 11.54
CA THR A 38 -12.13 1.05 11.45
C THR A 38 -13.06 2.07 10.78
N SER A 39 -12.84 3.37 10.98
CA SER A 39 -13.62 4.45 10.37
C SER A 39 -13.38 4.58 8.86
N SER A 40 -14.36 5.09 8.11
CA SER A 40 -14.21 5.33 6.67
C SER A 40 -13.12 6.36 6.38
N GLU A 41 -13.06 7.43 7.19
CA GLU A 41 -12.06 8.49 7.06
C GLU A 41 -10.65 7.93 7.32
N GLY A 42 -10.48 7.16 8.40
CA GLY A 42 -9.22 6.52 8.72
C GLY A 42 -8.74 5.55 7.64
N LYS A 43 -9.66 4.79 7.02
CA LYS A 43 -9.34 3.95 5.85
C LYS A 43 -8.88 4.78 4.64
N GLN A 44 -9.51 5.91 4.36
CA GLN A 44 -9.09 6.80 3.28
C GLN A 44 -7.70 7.39 3.55
N GLN A 45 -7.43 7.82 4.78
CA GLN A 45 -6.10 8.30 5.19
C GLN A 45 -5.05 7.19 5.05
N LEU A 46 -5.35 5.97 5.54
CA LEU A 46 -4.47 4.82 5.39
C LEU A 46 -4.17 4.50 3.93
N ALA A 47 -5.18 4.52 3.05
CA ALA A 47 -4.97 4.29 1.61
C ALA A 47 -3.97 5.30 1.04
N GLN A 48 -4.11 6.58 1.36
CA GLN A 48 -3.20 7.62 0.90
C GLN A 48 -1.77 7.43 1.43
N GLU A 49 -1.63 7.07 2.71
CA GLU A 49 -0.33 6.79 3.30
C GLU A 49 0.36 5.58 2.66
N ILE A 50 -0.39 4.51 2.37
CA ILE A 50 0.12 3.34 1.66
C ILE A 50 0.62 3.75 0.28
N VAL A 51 -0.17 4.50 -0.50
CA VAL A 51 0.24 4.98 -1.82
C VAL A 51 1.54 5.77 -1.72
N ASN A 52 1.61 6.73 -0.80
CA ASN A 52 2.81 7.54 -0.58
C ASN A 52 4.02 6.70 -0.20
N ARG A 53 3.84 5.68 0.65
CA ARG A 53 4.93 4.81 1.13
C ARG A 53 5.43 3.86 0.04
N LEU A 54 4.57 3.41 -0.86
CA LEU A 54 4.92 2.52 -1.96
C LEU A 54 5.43 3.26 -3.19
N ASN A 55 5.12 4.56 -3.36
CA ASN A 55 5.70 5.39 -4.41
C ASN A 55 7.20 5.68 -4.24
N VAL A 56 7.76 5.44 -3.05
CA VAL A 56 9.21 5.40 -2.87
C VAL A 56 9.77 4.17 -3.59
N PRO A 57 10.83 4.26 -4.41
CA PRO A 57 11.39 3.09 -5.11
C PRO A 57 11.69 1.91 -4.19
N LEU A 58 11.37 0.67 -4.61
CA LEU A 58 11.60 -0.56 -3.84
C LEU A 58 12.99 -1.15 -4.10
N ALA A 59 13.66 -0.71 -5.16
CA ALA A 59 15.03 -1.02 -5.54
C ALA A 59 15.71 0.19 -6.21
N GLU A 60 17.04 0.14 -6.33
CA GLU A 60 17.81 1.15 -7.07
C GLU A 60 17.43 1.16 -8.56
N ASN A 61 17.41 2.34 -9.18
CA ASN A 61 17.07 2.54 -10.60
C ASN A 61 15.69 2.01 -11.03
N GLN A 62 14.77 1.80 -10.09
CA GLN A 62 13.40 1.39 -10.40
C GLN A 62 12.62 2.54 -11.06
N PRO A 63 11.90 2.28 -12.16
CA PRO A 63 10.94 3.23 -12.71
C PRO A 63 9.84 3.62 -11.68
N PRO A 64 9.23 4.81 -11.83
CA PRO A 64 8.09 5.20 -11.00
C PRO A 64 6.92 4.22 -11.14
N LEU A 65 6.27 3.90 -10.02
CA LEU A 65 5.05 3.11 -10.02
C LEU A 65 3.85 3.98 -10.39
N ASP A 66 2.99 3.47 -11.27
CA ASP A 66 1.65 4.02 -11.50
C ASP A 66 0.65 3.36 -10.53
N LEU A 67 0.86 3.54 -9.22
CA LEU A 67 -0.03 3.04 -8.16
C LEU A 67 -1.23 3.99 -8.02
N ARG A 68 -2.41 3.50 -8.41
CA ARG A 68 -3.64 4.30 -8.53
C ARG A 68 -4.47 4.28 -7.25
N GLU A 69 -4.63 3.11 -6.66
CA GLU A 69 -5.63 2.91 -5.60
C GLU A 69 -5.26 1.74 -4.68
N VAL A 70 -5.64 1.86 -3.42
CA VAL A 70 -5.59 0.79 -2.43
C VAL A 70 -7.02 0.40 -2.08
N LEU A 71 -7.37 -0.86 -2.32
CA LEU A 71 -8.69 -1.40 -2.06
C LEU A 71 -8.65 -2.28 -0.80
N PHE A 72 -9.43 -1.91 0.22
CA PHE A 72 -9.66 -2.77 1.37
C PHE A 72 -10.76 -3.78 1.01
N THR A 73 -10.34 -5.03 0.78
CA THR A 73 -11.21 -6.12 0.32
C THR A 73 -11.77 -6.97 1.45
N GLU A 74 -11.35 -6.71 2.68
CA GLU A 74 -11.81 -7.39 3.89
C GLU A 74 -12.13 -6.35 4.95
N PHE A 75 -13.17 -6.61 5.75
CA PHE A 75 -13.46 -5.79 6.91
C PHE A 75 -12.41 -6.06 7.98
N ILE A 76 -11.72 -5.01 8.42
CA ILE A 76 -10.90 -5.06 9.63
C ILE A 76 -11.88 -5.17 10.80
N VAL A 77 -12.05 -6.38 11.33
CA VAL A 77 -12.92 -6.67 12.47
C VAL A 77 -12.10 -6.53 13.76
N GLN A 78 -12.75 -6.05 14.82
CA GLN A 78 -12.19 -5.81 16.16
C GLN A 78 -11.97 -7.10 16.93
#